data_AF-A0A5P0ZRY1-F1
#
_entry.id   AF-A0A5P0ZRY1-F1
#
_cell.length_a   1.000
_cell.length_b   1.000
_cell.length_c   1.000
_cell.angle_alpha   90.00
_cell.angle_beta   90.00
_cell.angle_gamma   90.00
#
_symmetry.space_group_name_H-M   'P 1'
#
loop_
_entity.id
_entity.type
_entity.pdbx_description
1 polymer ?
#
loop_
_entity_poly.entity_id
_entity_poly.type
_entity_poly.pdbx_seq_one_letter_code
_entity_poly.pdbx_strand_id
1 'polypeptide(L)'
;MRKGERAFFLSEYNDSIVYIQTSFEIFISDFVKKYYEINKLLDSEKIKDILDCGYKNIINDHLLKIIEKLNLEYKEEIINCVSKYKDDYYPMRNKIVHEGKSYKERDAEEFKEIVSNAVRLITYGMHKATNDSFVSYFTTYNILSEELDIESIKDKYTIP
;
A
#
# COMPACT_ATOMS: atom_id res chain seq x y z
N MET A 1 1.62 -6.76 -9.19
CA MET A 1 2.40 -5.60 -9.70
C MET A 1 3.06 -5.86 -11.05
N ARG A 2 3.78 -6.98 -11.27
CA ARG A 2 4.47 -7.28 -12.56
C ARG A 2 3.64 -7.08 -13.85
N LYS A 3 2.35 -7.44 -13.84
CA LYS A 3 1.46 -7.23 -14.98
C LYS A 3 1.29 -5.74 -15.32
N GLY A 4 1.17 -4.90 -14.30
CA GLY A 4 1.05 -3.45 -14.48
C GLY A 4 2.37 -2.79 -14.89
N GLU A 5 3.51 -3.29 -14.40
CA GLU A 5 4.83 -2.89 -14.91
C GLU A 5 4.98 -3.19 -16.40
N ARG A 6 4.60 -4.40 -16.83
CA ARG A 6 4.59 -4.77 -18.24
C ARG A 6 3.70 -3.84 -19.08
N ALA A 7 2.49 -3.55 -18.60
CA ALA A 7 1.58 -2.63 -19.29
C ALA A 7 2.21 -1.24 -19.45
N PHE A 8 2.90 -0.73 -18.42
CA PHE A 8 3.62 0.54 -18.50
C PHE A 8 4.68 0.52 -19.63
N PHE A 9 5.52 -0.51 -19.68
CA PHE A 9 6.53 -0.64 -20.73
C PHE A 9 5.95 -0.75 -22.14
N LEU A 10 4.72 -1.25 -22.27
CA LEU A 10 3.98 -1.32 -23.52
C LEU A 10 3.21 -0.03 -23.84
N SER A 11 3.39 1.04 -23.05
CA SER A 11 2.65 2.31 -23.16
C SER A 11 1.14 2.17 -22.93
N GLU A 12 0.71 1.09 -22.29
CA GLU A 12 -0.68 0.83 -21.88
C GLU A 12 -0.92 1.46 -20.49
N TYR A 13 -0.86 2.79 -20.39
CA TYR A 13 -0.79 3.51 -19.11
C TYR A 13 -2.03 3.32 -18.23
N ASN A 14 -3.24 3.35 -18.81
CA ASN A 14 -4.47 3.10 -18.08
C ASN A 14 -4.49 1.68 -17.48
N ASP A 15 -4.12 0.67 -18.27
CA ASP A 15 -4.02 -0.72 -17.83
C ASP A 15 -2.97 -0.88 -16.73
N SER A 16 -1.84 -0.18 -16.86
CA SER A 16 -0.82 -0.14 -15.82
C SER A 16 -1.40 0.34 -14.48
N ILE A 17 -2.08 1.49 -14.48
CA ILE A 17 -2.73 2.04 -13.28
C ILE A 17 -3.72 1.04 -12.69
N VAL A 18 -4.60 0.46 -13.50
CA VAL A 18 -5.61 -0.50 -13.05
C VAL A 18 -4.97 -1.74 -12.41
N TYR A 19 -3.97 -2.34 -13.05
CA TYR A 19 -3.33 -3.55 -12.54
C TYR A 19 -2.48 -3.30 -11.30
N ILE A 20 -1.82 -2.15 -11.20
CA ILE A 20 -1.01 -1.78 -10.04
C ILE A 20 -1.91 -1.44 -8.86
N GLN A 21 -2.98 -0.65 -9.08
CA GLN A 21 -3.99 -0.38 -8.07
C GLN A 21 -4.56 -1.68 -7.50
N THR A 22 -5.03 -2.58 -8.36
CA THR A 22 -5.58 -3.88 -7.93
C THR A 22 -4.57 -4.67 -7.09
N SER A 23 -3.29 -4.65 -7.48
CA SER A 23 -2.25 -5.34 -6.71
C SER A 23 -2.02 -4.71 -5.34
N PHE A 24 -2.08 -3.39 -5.25
CA PHE A 24 -1.89 -2.67 -4.00
C PHE A 24 -3.11 -2.81 -3.06
N GLU A 25 -4.32 -2.88 -3.64
CA GLU A 25 -5.53 -3.22 -2.91
C GLU A 25 -5.42 -4.59 -2.23
N ILE A 26 -4.94 -5.60 -2.97
CA ILE A 26 -4.69 -6.94 -2.44
C ILE A 26 -3.61 -6.91 -1.34
N PHE A 27 -2.50 -6.19 -1.57
CA PHE A 27 -1.42 -6.07 -0.57
C PHE A 27 -1.93 -5.51 0.76
N ILE A 28 -2.67 -4.39 0.73
CA ILE A 28 -3.23 -3.77 1.94
C ILE A 28 -4.27 -4.68 2.59
N SER A 29 -5.14 -5.29 1.80
CA SER A 29 -6.20 -6.16 2.34
C SER A 29 -5.63 -7.40 3.02
N ASP A 30 -4.62 -8.02 2.42
CA ASP A 30 -3.93 -9.16 3.03
C ASP A 30 -3.12 -8.74 4.27
N PHE A 31 -2.45 -7.58 4.24
CA PHE A 31 -1.77 -7.02 5.41
C PHE A 31 -2.73 -6.87 6.61
N VAL A 32 -3.87 -6.20 6.40
CA VAL A 32 -4.89 -5.97 7.44
C VAL A 32 -5.47 -7.31 7.94
N LYS A 33 -5.83 -8.19 7.00
CA LYS A 33 -6.34 -9.53 7.32
C LYS A 33 -5.36 -10.30 8.19
N LYS A 34 -4.10 -10.41 7.76
CA LYS A 34 -3.07 -11.20 8.44
C LYS A 34 -2.72 -10.64 9.81
N TYR A 35 -2.71 -9.32 9.98
CA TYR A 35 -2.54 -8.71 11.29
C TYR A 35 -3.61 -9.20 12.28
N TYR A 36 -4.89 -9.15 11.91
CA TYR A 36 -5.97 -9.58 12.79
C TYR A 36 -6.00 -11.10 13.00
N GLU A 37 -5.76 -11.90 11.96
CA GLU A 37 -5.75 -13.37 12.03
C GLU A 37 -4.62 -13.89 12.93
N ILE A 38 -3.38 -13.45 12.69
CA ILE A 38 -2.19 -14.00 13.34
C ILE A 38 -2.13 -13.61 14.81
N ASN A 39 -2.48 -12.36 15.11
CA ASN A 39 -2.55 -11.88 16.48
C ASN A 39 -3.85 -12.31 17.19
N LYS A 40 -4.74 -13.06 16.52
CA LYS A 40 -6.02 -13.59 17.05
C LYS A 40 -6.90 -12.50 17.67
N LEU A 41 -6.91 -11.32 17.05
CA LEU A 41 -7.59 -10.14 17.57
C LEU A 41 -9.08 -10.13 17.21
N LEU A 42 -9.45 -10.78 16.10
CA LEU A 42 -10.80 -10.86 15.58
C LEU A 42 -11.08 -12.25 15.02
N ASP A 43 -12.36 -12.63 15.00
CA ASP A 43 -12.84 -13.82 14.31
C ASP A 43 -12.95 -13.60 12.79
N SER A 44 -13.09 -14.69 12.04
CA SER A 44 -13.12 -14.65 10.58
C SER A 44 -14.29 -13.85 10.00
N GLU A 45 -15.42 -13.80 10.70
CA GLU A 45 -16.62 -13.09 10.24
C GLU A 45 -16.39 -11.58 10.33
N LYS A 46 -15.89 -11.08 11.46
CA LYS A 46 -15.52 -9.67 11.62
C LYS A 46 -14.41 -9.24 10.69
N ILE A 47 -13.42 -10.10 10.44
CA ILE A 47 -12.36 -9.80 9.48
C ILE A 47 -12.94 -9.66 8.07
N LYS A 48 -13.90 -10.52 7.69
CA LYS A 48 -14.60 -10.40 6.41
C LYS A 48 -15.38 -9.09 6.33
N ASP A 49 -16.14 -8.74 7.37
CA ASP A 49 -16.90 -7.48 7.41
C ASP A 49 -15.99 -6.25 7.24
N ILE A 50 -14.80 -6.28 7.83
CA ILE A 50 -13.77 -5.23 7.65
C ILE A 50 -13.32 -5.14 6.19
N LEU A 51 -13.11 -6.28 5.52
CA LEU A 51 -12.66 -6.29 4.13
C LEU A 51 -13.79 -5.92 3.14
N ASP A 52 -15.04 -6.06 3.53
CA ASP A 52 -16.22 -5.71 2.74
C ASP A 52 -16.68 -4.24 2.93
N CYS A 53 -16.12 -3.49 3.91
CA CYS A 53 -16.57 -2.15 4.28
C CYS A 53 -16.13 -1.01 3.33
N GLY A 54 -15.45 -1.35 2.23
CA GLY A 54 -14.93 -0.41 1.23
C GLY A 54 -13.48 -0.02 1.47
N TYR A 55 -12.71 0.10 0.39
CA TYR A 55 -11.25 0.17 0.47
C TYR A 55 -10.70 1.40 1.19
N LYS A 56 -11.35 2.57 1.06
CA LYS A 56 -10.95 3.76 1.82
C LYS A 56 -11.07 3.56 3.34
N ASN A 57 -12.07 2.79 3.78
CA ASN A 57 -12.26 2.46 5.19
C ASN A 57 -11.23 1.43 5.66
N ILE A 58 -10.88 0.44 4.82
CA ILE A 58 -9.74 -0.47 5.10
C ILE A 58 -8.46 0.33 5.36
N ILE A 59 -8.19 1.38 4.58
CA ILE A 59 -7.03 2.25 4.80
C ILE A 59 -7.17 3.01 6.13
N ASN A 60 -8.20 3.85 6.26
CA ASN A 60 -8.32 4.80 7.37
C ASN A 60 -8.53 4.12 8.72
N ASP A 61 -9.44 3.13 8.75
CA ASP A 61 -9.91 2.56 10.00
C ASP A 61 -9.12 1.35 10.47
N HIS A 62 -8.31 0.76 9.58
CA HIS A 62 -7.56 -0.45 9.87
C HIS A 62 -6.08 -0.27 9.58
N LEU A 63 -5.66 -0.12 8.32
CA LEU A 63 -4.24 -0.04 7.96
C LEU A 63 -3.51 1.03 8.78
N LEU A 64 -3.95 2.29 8.74
CA LEU A 64 -3.26 3.39 9.44
C LEU A 64 -3.20 3.16 10.95
N LYS A 65 -4.29 2.67 11.57
CA LYS A 65 -4.32 2.33 12.99
C LYS A 65 -3.37 1.17 13.34
N ILE A 66 -3.17 0.22 12.43
CA ILE A 66 -2.21 -0.88 12.62
C ILE A 66 -0.79 -0.33 12.57
N ILE A 67 -0.47 0.53 11.60
CA ILE A 67 0.84 1.20 11.49
C ILE A 67 1.18 1.96 12.78
N GLU A 68 0.21 2.71 13.32
CA GLU A 68 0.36 3.42 14.60
C GLU A 68 0.57 2.45 15.79
N LYS A 69 -0.25 1.39 15.89
CA LYS A 69 -0.18 0.42 16.98
C LYS A 69 1.13 -0.37 17.00
N LEU A 70 1.63 -0.74 15.83
CA LEU A 70 2.92 -1.40 15.69
C LEU A 70 4.09 -0.44 15.88
N ASN A 71 3.82 0.87 15.92
CA ASN A 71 4.82 1.94 16.05
C ASN A 71 5.98 1.75 15.07
N LEU A 72 5.64 1.55 13.78
CA LEU A 72 6.63 1.27 12.75
C LEU A 72 7.63 2.42 12.60
N GLU A 73 8.85 2.08 12.19
CA GLU A 73 9.82 3.09 11.75
C GLU A 73 9.24 3.84 10.54
N TYR A 74 9.37 5.18 10.55
CA TYR A 74 8.77 6.10 9.57
C TYR A 74 7.24 6.05 9.49
N LYS A 75 6.56 5.77 10.61
CA LYS A 75 5.09 5.71 10.67
C LYS A 75 4.40 6.96 10.11
N GLU A 76 4.91 8.16 10.40
CA GLU A 76 4.28 9.41 9.94
C GLU A 76 4.40 9.53 8.43
N GLU A 77 5.56 9.20 7.87
CA GLU A 77 5.82 9.22 6.43
C GLU A 77 5.05 8.12 5.69
N ILE A 78 4.88 6.94 6.31
CA ILE A 78 3.95 5.89 5.82
C ILE A 78 2.53 6.44 5.76
N ILE A 79 2.05 7.06 6.85
CA ILE A 79 0.70 7.63 6.92
C ILE A 79 0.52 8.70 5.85
N ASN A 80 1.48 9.59 5.68
CA ASN A 80 1.46 10.66 4.68
C ASN A 80 1.44 10.10 3.25
N CYS A 81 2.32 9.14 2.94
CA CYS A 81 2.41 8.49 1.64
C CYS A 81 1.10 7.78 1.27
N VAL A 82 0.56 6.97 2.20
CA VAL A 82 -0.70 6.22 1.98
C VAL A 82 -1.90 7.16 1.90
N SER A 83 -1.93 8.23 2.70
CA SER A 83 -3.01 9.22 2.65
C SER A 83 -3.00 9.98 1.33
N LYS A 84 -1.82 10.40 0.86
CA LYS A 84 -1.65 11.01 -0.47
C LYS A 84 -2.11 10.07 -1.59
N TYR A 85 -1.71 8.80 -1.54
CA TYR A 85 -2.22 7.79 -2.48
C TYR A 85 -3.75 7.72 -2.47
N LYS A 86 -4.36 7.59 -1.30
CA LYS A 86 -5.82 7.45 -1.12
C LYS A 86 -6.60 8.65 -1.68
N ASP A 87 -6.07 9.86 -1.52
CA ASP A 87 -6.81 11.08 -1.87
C ASP A 87 -6.57 11.48 -3.33
N ASP A 88 -5.32 11.40 -3.81
CA ASP A 88 -4.96 11.92 -5.13
C ASP A 88 -4.98 10.84 -6.22
N TYR A 89 -4.59 9.60 -5.90
CA TYR A 89 -4.29 8.55 -6.88
C TYR A 89 -5.32 7.43 -6.93
N TYR A 90 -5.88 7.00 -5.79
CA TYR A 90 -6.92 5.97 -5.73
C TYR A 90 -8.15 6.24 -6.63
N PRO A 91 -8.62 7.49 -6.81
CA PRO A 91 -9.72 7.78 -7.74
C PRO A 91 -9.39 7.51 -9.21
N MET A 92 -8.11 7.38 -9.61
CA MET A 92 -7.72 7.26 -11.01
C MET A 92 -8.34 6.04 -11.70
N ARG A 93 -8.37 4.87 -11.04
CA ARG A 93 -9.03 3.67 -11.59
C ARG A 93 -10.51 3.90 -11.87
N ASN A 94 -11.24 4.53 -10.95
CA ASN A 94 -12.66 4.81 -11.17
C ASN A 94 -12.87 5.77 -12.35
N LYS A 95 -12.01 6.79 -12.49
CA LYS A 95 -12.03 7.69 -13.65
C LYS A 95 -11.74 6.95 -14.97
N ILE A 96 -10.84 5.97 -14.96
CA ILE A 96 -10.60 5.12 -16.14
C ILE A 96 -11.83 4.28 -16.47
N VAL A 97 -12.34 3.53 -15.48
CA VAL A 97 -13.37 2.49 -15.68
C VAL A 97 -14.77 3.09 -15.93
N HIS A 98 -15.12 4.19 -15.28
CA HIS A 98 -16.47 4.75 -15.30
C HIS A 98 -16.59 6.04 -16.11
N GLU A 99 -15.51 6.81 -16.26
CA GLU A 99 -15.52 8.08 -16.99
C GLU A 99 -14.77 8.01 -18.33
N GLY A 100 -14.13 6.86 -18.63
CA GLY A 100 -13.35 6.69 -19.86
C GLY A 100 -12.09 7.56 -19.92
N LYS A 101 -11.61 8.06 -18.77
CA LYS A 101 -10.45 8.96 -18.72
C LYS A 101 -9.17 8.26 -19.17
N SER A 102 -8.40 8.93 -20.02
CA SER A 102 -7.05 8.49 -20.42
C SER A 102 -5.98 9.26 -19.65
N TYR A 103 -4.97 8.54 -19.19
CA TYR A 103 -3.78 9.06 -18.52
C TYR A 103 -2.54 8.90 -19.40
N LYS A 104 -1.57 9.80 -19.20
CA LYS A 104 -0.30 9.80 -19.94
C LYS A 104 0.78 9.08 -19.14
N GLU A 105 1.93 8.88 -19.77
CA GLU A 105 3.12 8.26 -19.17
C GLU A 105 3.44 8.82 -17.78
N ARG A 106 3.56 10.14 -17.68
CA ARG A 106 3.88 10.83 -16.42
C ARG A 106 2.88 10.52 -15.31
N ASP A 107 1.58 10.51 -15.62
CA ASP A 107 0.54 10.20 -14.61
C ASP A 107 0.69 8.76 -14.10
N ALA A 108 0.97 7.82 -15.01
CA ALA A 108 1.17 6.42 -14.65
C ALA A 108 2.51 6.21 -13.91
N GLU A 109 3.55 6.97 -14.26
CA GLU A 109 4.83 6.96 -13.55
C GLU A 109 4.68 7.45 -12.11
N GLU A 110 4.01 8.60 -11.91
CA GLU A 110 3.71 9.13 -10.58
C GLU A 110 2.84 8.15 -9.76
N PHE A 111 1.84 7.51 -10.40
CA PHE A 111 1.01 6.47 -9.77
C PHE A 111 1.83 5.25 -9.33
N LYS A 112 2.74 4.78 -10.19
CA LYS A 112 3.65 3.66 -9.89
C LYS A 112 4.55 4.00 -8.71
N GLU A 113 5.12 5.20 -8.74
CA GLU A 113 6.05 5.66 -7.73
C GLU A 113 5.39 5.73 -6.35
N ILE A 114 4.22 6.36 -6.23
CA ILE A 114 3.52 6.47 -4.93
C ILE A 114 3.18 5.08 -4.36
N VAL A 115 2.72 4.14 -5.19
CA VAL A 115 2.42 2.76 -4.76
C VAL A 115 3.70 2.03 -4.34
N SER A 116 4.77 2.14 -5.12
CA SER A 116 6.06 1.52 -4.81
C SER A 116 6.63 2.05 -3.50
N ASN A 117 6.58 3.37 -3.31
CA ASN A 117 7.04 4.05 -2.10
C ASN A 117 6.25 3.60 -0.87
N ALA A 118 4.92 3.50 -0.95
CA ALA A 118 4.10 3.01 0.15
C ALA A 118 4.46 1.57 0.56
N VAL A 119 4.60 0.66 -0.41
CA VAL A 119 5.00 -0.73 -0.15
C VAL A 119 6.38 -0.81 0.48
N ARG A 120 7.34 -0.03 -0.02
CA ARG A 120 8.73 0.01 0.47
C ARG A 120 8.80 0.54 1.90
N LEU A 121 8.13 1.65 2.20
CA LEU A 121 8.10 2.23 3.55
C LEU A 121 7.44 1.27 4.55
N ILE A 122 6.28 0.68 4.21
CA ILE A 122 5.62 -0.31 5.07
C ILE A 122 6.55 -1.51 5.30
N THR A 123 7.15 -2.05 4.24
CA THR A 123 8.04 -3.21 4.36
C THR A 123 9.26 -2.90 5.22
N TYR A 124 9.88 -1.74 5.02
CA TYR A 124 10.99 -1.28 5.83
C TYR A 124 10.61 -1.15 7.31
N GLY A 125 9.52 -0.43 7.61
CA GLY A 125 9.01 -0.25 8.97
C GLY A 125 8.73 -1.58 9.68
N MET A 126 8.21 -2.57 8.94
CA MET A 126 7.98 -3.92 9.45
C MET A 126 9.28 -4.68 9.76
N HIS A 127 10.33 -4.54 8.95
CA HIS A 127 11.66 -5.14 9.23
C HIS A 127 12.35 -4.53 10.45
N LYS A 128 11.92 -3.35 10.87
CA LYS A 128 12.49 -2.59 12.00
C LYS A 128 11.66 -2.74 13.27
N ALA A 129 10.39 -3.08 13.13
CA ALA A 129 9.52 -3.43 14.25
C ALA A 129 10.00 -4.73 14.92
N THR A 130 9.81 -4.82 16.23
CA THR A 130 10.14 -6.01 17.03
C THR A 130 8.93 -6.46 17.86
N ASN A 131 8.94 -7.73 18.30
CA ASN A 131 8.01 -8.27 19.30
C ASN A 131 6.52 -8.36 18.90
N ASP A 132 6.23 -8.71 17.65
CA ASP A 132 4.86 -9.04 17.21
C ASP A 132 4.86 -10.28 16.29
N SER A 133 3.85 -11.16 16.45
CA SER A 133 3.77 -12.42 15.70
C SER A 133 3.47 -12.18 14.22
N PHE A 134 2.62 -11.19 13.92
CA PHE A 134 2.37 -10.75 12.56
C PHE A 134 3.60 -10.09 11.95
N VAL A 135 4.37 -9.29 12.70
CA VAL A 135 5.65 -8.74 12.20
C VAL A 135 6.61 -9.85 11.78
N SER A 136 6.82 -10.85 12.64
CA SER A 136 7.68 -12.00 12.32
C SER A 136 7.19 -12.77 11.08
N TYR A 137 5.88 -12.96 10.96
CA TYR A 137 5.28 -13.57 9.77
C TYR A 137 5.54 -12.73 8.52
N PHE A 138 5.25 -11.42 8.58
CA PHE A 138 5.36 -10.53 7.44
C PHE A 138 6.79 -10.47 6.89
N THR A 139 7.78 -10.31 7.76
CA THR A 139 9.20 -10.17 7.37
C THR A 139 9.79 -11.48 6.83
N THR A 140 9.25 -12.63 7.23
CA THR A 140 9.63 -13.94 6.67
C THR A 140 9.29 -14.05 5.17
N TYR A 141 8.18 -13.47 4.76
CA TYR A 141 7.67 -13.60 3.38
C TYR A 141 7.91 -12.36 2.50
N ASN A 142 8.33 -11.24 3.09
CA ASN A 142 8.60 -10.00 2.36
C ASN A 142 10.06 -9.60 2.54
N ILE A 143 10.84 -9.71 1.47
CA ILE A 143 12.28 -9.42 1.49
C ILE A 143 12.50 -7.92 1.32
N LEU A 144 13.31 -7.33 2.20
CA LEU A 144 13.84 -5.99 2.01
C LEU A 144 15.06 -6.07 1.08
N SER A 145 15.03 -5.34 -0.03
CA SER A 145 16.19 -5.23 -0.92
C SER A 145 17.23 -4.28 -0.32
N GLU A 146 18.48 -4.70 -0.23
CA GLU A 146 19.58 -3.92 0.38
C GLU A 146 19.94 -2.66 -0.43
N GLU A 147 19.58 -2.57 -1.71
CA GLU A 147 19.88 -1.43 -2.60
C GLU A 147 18.86 -0.28 -2.50
N LEU A 148 17.91 -0.35 -1.57
CA LEU A 148 16.85 0.66 -1.43
C LEU A 148 17.33 1.88 -0.64
N ASP A 149 17.42 3.04 -1.31
CA ASP A 149 17.56 4.34 -0.67
C ASP A 149 16.24 4.76 -0.01
N ILE A 150 15.99 4.18 1.17
CA ILE A 150 14.78 4.43 1.95
C ILE A 150 14.70 5.86 2.47
N GLU A 151 15.84 6.51 2.73
CA GLU A 151 15.90 7.88 3.24
C GLU A 151 15.36 8.86 2.19
N SER A 152 15.78 8.72 0.93
CA SER A 152 15.25 9.52 -0.18
C SER A 152 13.73 9.34 -0.36
N ILE A 153 13.21 8.14 -0.11
CA ILE A 153 11.76 7.89 -0.15
C ILE A 153 11.07 8.56 1.04
N LYS A 154 11.61 8.39 2.25
CA LYS A 154 11.08 8.99 3.49
C LYS A 154 10.99 10.51 3.36
N ASP A 155 12.06 11.16 2.92
CA ASP A 155 12.16 12.63 2.82
C ASP A 155 11.09 13.25 1.91
N LYS A 156 10.56 12.51 0.91
CA LYS A 156 9.44 12.96 0.06
C LYS A 156 8.11 13.13 0.81
N TYR A 157 7.98 12.48 1.97
CA TYR A 157 6.74 12.46 2.76
C TYR A 157 6.92 13.03 4.17
N THR A 158 8.11 13.51 4.49
CA THR A 158 8.36 14.32 5.68
C THR A 158 7.64 15.67 5.51
N ILE A 159 6.73 15.98 6.43
CA ILE A 159 6.10 17.30 6.48
C ILE A 159 7.05 18.25 7.25
N PRO A 160 7.35 19.45 6.74
CA PRO A 160 8.20 20.43 7.42
C PRO A 160 7.58 20.99 8.70
#